data_AF-A0A7V2EUL8-F1
#
_entry.id   AF-A0A7V2EUL8-F1
#
_cell.length_a   1.000
_cell.length_b   1.000
_cell.length_c   1.000
_cell.angle_alpha   90.00
_cell.angle_beta   90.00
_cell.angle_gamma   90.00
#
_symmetry.space_group_name_H-M   'P 1'
#
loop_
_entity.id
_entity.type
_entity.pdbx_description
1 polymer ?
#
loop_
_entity_poly.entity_id
_entity_poly.type
_entity_poly.pdbx_seq_one_letter_code
_entity_poly.pdbx_strand_id
1 'polypeptide(L)'
;ATLDLLLRHTNEIKRSPEHLRALEILYNGEVVKTDRHVGELIDALEATGRLDNSIVIITADHGQALGESGRMGHGPILWEEVLHVPLIIADMRNPEGRRVETTVGLNDLTPTILAYAGTEADWRVQARNLKPAVEGKELEPSTYYAEVELKKDAGPWFDKDQIAVYDNRFKLVYSPDDMALYDLSRDPMAENPVDRSAHSAQIDYLSGLAQDYLSTATNSREADLSEEDLETLRSLGYIQ
;
A
#
# COMPACT_ATOMS: atom_id res chain seq x y z
N ALA A 1 -0.28 -17.24 10.52
CA ALA A 1 -1.09 -18.45 10.82
C ALA A 1 -2.10 -18.23 11.95
N THR A 2 -1.71 -17.68 13.10
CA THR A 2 -2.62 -17.54 14.28
C THR A 2 -3.65 -16.40 14.14
N LEU A 3 -3.27 -15.27 13.55
CA LEU A 3 -4.19 -14.13 13.33
C LEU A 3 -5.22 -14.41 12.23
N ASP A 4 -4.78 -15.10 11.18
CA ASP A 4 -5.60 -15.47 10.03
C ASP A 4 -6.67 -16.53 10.38
N LEU A 5 -6.37 -17.41 11.35
CA LEU A 5 -7.33 -18.36 11.90
C LEU A 5 -8.41 -17.68 12.77
N LEU A 6 -8.02 -16.62 13.48
CA LEU A 6 -8.95 -15.80 14.28
C LEU A 6 -9.92 -15.05 13.39
N LEU A 7 -9.46 -14.50 12.25
CA LEU A 7 -10.30 -13.72 11.31
C LEU A 7 -11.33 -14.57 10.56
N ARG A 8 -11.01 -15.82 10.22
CA ARG A 8 -11.90 -16.74 9.49
C ARG A 8 -13.17 -17.17 10.25
N HIS A 9 -13.31 -16.87 11.55
CA HIS A 9 -14.43 -17.30 12.41
C HIS A 9 -15.23 -16.13 13.06
N THR A 10 -15.17 -14.90 12.53
CA THR A 10 -15.57 -13.69 13.28
C THR A 10 -16.99 -13.13 13.08
N ASN A 11 -17.98 -13.95 12.72
CA ASN A 11 -19.38 -13.48 12.84
C ASN A 11 -19.84 -13.34 14.32
N GLU A 12 -19.07 -13.86 15.28
CA GLU A 12 -19.44 -13.87 16.70
C GLU A 12 -18.41 -13.25 17.66
N ILE A 13 -17.32 -12.63 17.18
CA ILE A 13 -16.57 -11.75 18.08
C ILE A 13 -17.44 -10.51 18.30
N LYS A 14 -18.26 -10.55 19.36
CA LYS A 14 -18.86 -9.36 19.95
C LYS A 14 -17.74 -8.34 20.07
N ARG A 15 -17.83 -7.28 19.27
CA ARG A 15 -16.84 -6.20 19.12
C ARG A 15 -16.84 -5.33 20.38
N SER A 16 -16.58 -5.95 21.53
CA SER A 16 -16.43 -5.23 22.78
C SER A 16 -15.14 -4.41 22.67
N PRO A 17 -15.10 -3.23 23.32
CA PRO A 17 -13.86 -2.44 23.40
C PRO A 17 -12.66 -3.25 23.92
N GLU A 18 -12.91 -4.26 24.75
CA GLU A 18 -11.88 -5.16 25.28
C GLU A 18 -11.24 -6.03 24.18
N HIS A 19 -12.01 -6.56 23.23
CA HIS A 19 -11.47 -7.36 22.13
C HIS A 19 -10.67 -6.50 21.15
N LEU A 20 -11.14 -5.29 20.81
CA LEU A 20 -10.40 -4.37 19.94
C LEU A 20 -9.06 -3.97 20.58
N ARG A 21 -9.06 -3.67 21.88
CA ARG A 21 -7.83 -3.38 22.62
C ARG A 21 -6.88 -4.58 22.67
N ALA A 22 -7.40 -5.79 22.80
CA ALA A 22 -6.57 -6.99 22.76
C ALA A 22 -5.91 -7.18 21.38
N LEU A 23 -6.64 -6.94 20.29
CA LEU A 23 -6.10 -6.98 18.93
C LEU A 23 -5.01 -5.95 18.71
N GLU A 24 -5.22 -4.70 19.15
CA GLU A 24 -4.23 -3.63 19.08
C GLU A 24 -2.93 -4.00 19.84
N ILE A 25 -3.05 -4.56 21.05
CA ILE A 25 -1.91 -5.03 21.84
C ILE A 25 -1.14 -6.14 21.11
N LEU A 26 -1.85 -7.11 20.52
CA LEU A 26 -1.23 -8.20 19.77
C LEU A 26 -0.51 -7.69 18.52
N TYR A 27 -1.15 -6.77 17.77
CA TYR A 27 -0.55 -6.14 16.60
C TYR A 27 0.72 -5.37 16.97
N ASN A 28 0.67 -4.55 18.01
CA ASN A 28 1.84 -3.82 18.53
C ASN A 28 2.95 -4.78 18.99
N GLY A 29 2.60 -5.93 19.56
CA GLY A 29 3.56 -6.99 19.89
C GLY A 29 4.30 -7.54 18.67
N GLU A 30 3.60 -7.77 17.56
CA GLU A 30 4.22 -8.21 16.31
C GLU A 30 5.08 -7.11 15.67
N VAL A 31 4.67 -5.84 15.76
CA VAL A 31 5.49 -4.69 15.32
C VAL A 31 6.79 -4.64 16.10
N VAL A 32 6.76 -4.69 17.45
CA VAL A 32 7.96 -4.68 18.30
C VAL A 32 8.87 -5.87 18.01
N LYS A 33 8.29 -7.04 17.77
CA LYS A 33 9.07 -8.24 17.42
C LYS A 33 9.76 -8.08 16.08
N THR A 34 9.06 -7.51 15.09
CA THR A 34 9.59 -7.26 13.74
C THR A 34 10.70 -6.21 13.79
N ASP A 35 10.48 -5.11 14.49
CA ASP A 35 11.47 -4.05 14.73
C ASP A 35 12.78 -4.61 15.32
N ARG A 36 12.69 -5.50 16.32
CA ARG A 36 13.87 -6.18 16.86
C ARG A 36 14.63 -6.99 15.81
N HIS A 37 13.94 -7.71 14.93
CA HIS A 37 14.59 -8.48 13.87
C HIS A 37 15.22 -7.59 12.79
N VAL A 38 14.61 -6.43 12.50
CA VAL A 38 15.23 -5.41 11.65
C VAL A 38 16.50 -4.89 12.31
N GLY A 39 16.47 -4.58 13.61
CA GLY A 39 17.65 -4.17 14.38
C GLY A 39 18.78 -5.21 14.31
N GLU A 40 18.48 -6.49 14.52
CA GLU A 40 19.45 -7.59 14.40
C GLU A 40 20.11 -7.65 13.01
N LEU A 41 19.36 -7.36 11.93
CA LEU A 41 19.90 -7.27 10.57
C LEU A 41 20.82 -6.06 10.40
N ILE A 42 20.42 -4.89 10.90
CA ILE A 42 21.22 -3.66 10.83
C ILE A 42 22.54 -3.84 11.61
N ASP A 43 22.49 -4.38 12.82
CA ASP A 43 23.67 -4.68 13.65
C ASP A 43 24.64 -5.63 12.93
N ALA A 44 24.11 -6.65 12.23
CA ALA A 44 24.94 -7.57 11.45
C ALA A 44 25.60 -6.90 10.24
N LEU A 45 24.90 -5.97 9.56
CA LEU A 45 25.47 -5.17 8.48
C LEU A 45 26.56 -4.22 8.99
N GLU A 46 26.38 -3.63 10.17
CA GLU A 46 27.37 -2.77 10.82
C GLU A 46 28.61 -3.57 11.22
N ALA A 47 28.44 -4.71 11.91
CA ALA A 47 29.54 -5.56 12.35
C ALA A 47 30.39 -6.12 11.21
N THR A 48 29.82 -6.22 10.00
CA THR A 48 30.54 -6.66 8.79
C THR A 48 31.10 -5.50 7.96
N GLY A 49 30.95 -4.25 8.42
CA GLY A 49 31.41 -3.05 7.71
C GLY A 49 30.65 -2.77 6.41
N ARG A 50 29.44 -3.32 6.26
CA ARG A 50 28.61 -3.17 5.05
C ARG A 50 27.59 -2.05 5.14
N LEU A 51 27.22 -1.67 6.36
CA LEU A 51 26.15 -0.68 6.58
C LEU A 51 26.50 0.69 5.97
N ASP A 52 27.73 1.18 6.15
CA ASP A 52 28.16 2.52 5.70
C ASP A 52 28.02 2.76 4.20
N ASN A 53 27.97 1.71 3.38
CA ASN A 53 27.77 1.79 1.93
C ASN A 53 26.45 1.14 1.48
N SER A 54 25.45 1.11 2.35
CA SER A 54 24.13 0.52 2.07
C SER A 54 23.04 1.58 1.91
N ILE A 55 22.03 1.24 1.11
CA ILE A 55 20.73 1.91 1.12
C ILE A 55 19.75 0.98 1.82
N VAL A 56 19.14 1.44 2.90
CA VAL A 56 18.16 0.67 3.67
C VAL A 56 16.77 1.19 3.32
N ILE A 57 15.90 0.31 2.82
CA ILE A 57 14.51 0.63 2.50
C ILE A 57 13.61 -0.24 3.38
N ILE A 58 12.76 0.39 4.19
CA ILE A 58 11.76 -0.28 5.04
C ILE A 58 10.38 0.13 4.56
N THR A 59 9.53 -0.85 4.26
CA THR A 59 8.16 -0.62 3.83
C THR A 59 7.25 -1.80 4.17
N ALA A 60 5.97 -1.70 3.83
CA ALA A 60 5.01 -2.79 3.86
C ALA A 60 4.31 -2.89 2.49
N ASP A 61 3.86 -4.09 2.13
CA ASP A 61 3.05 -4.33 0.94
C ASP A 61 1.63 -3.78 1.08
N HIS A 62 1.06 -3.87 2.30
CA HIS A 62 -0.18 -3.23 2.70
C HIS A 62 -0.24 -3.03 4.23
N GLY A 63 -1.22 -2.28 4.68
CA GLY A 63 -1.55 -2.07 6.09
C GLY A 63 -2.59 -3.05 6.62
N GLN A 64 -3.27 -2.68 7.71
CA GLN A 64 -4.24 -3.50 8.43
C GLN A 64 -5.19 -2.59 9.22
N ALA A 65 -6.49 -2.73 9.02
CA ALA A 65 -7.49 -2.11 9.90
C ALA A 65 -7.68 -2.96 11.17
N LEU A 66 -7.69 -2.32 12.34
CA LEU A 66 -7.76 -2.91 13.67
C LEU A 66 -9.04 -2.52 14.45
N GLY A 67 -9.96 -1.80 13.81
CA GLY A 67 -11.25 -1.39 14.38
C GLY A 67 -11.67 0.04 14.07
N GLU A 68 -10.80 0.80 13.40
CA GLU A 68 -10.98 2.19 13.01
C GLU A 68 -12.26 2.34 12.20
N SER A 69 -13.17 3.22 12.63
CA SER A 69 -14.46 3.42 11.96
C SER A 69 -15.26 2.12 11.73
N GLY A 70 -15.06 1.11 12.59
CA GLY A 70 -15.69 -0.20 12.51
C GLY A 70 -15.10 -1.14 11.45
N ARG A 71 -13.99 -0.74 10.82
CA ARG A 71 -13.25 -1.47 9.79
C ARG A 71 -12.28 -2.48 10.41
N MET A 72 -12.04 -3.59 9.71
CA MET A 72 -11.15 -4.66 10.20
C MET A 72 -10.55 -5.42 9.01
N GLY A 73 -9.32 -5.87 9.15
CA GLY A 73 -8.65 -6.70 8.13
C GLY A 73 -7.86 -5.90 7.10
N HIS A 74 -7.37 -6.63 6.10
CA HIS A 74 -6.64 -6.12 4.93
C HIS A 74 -7.14 -6.85 3.66
N GLY A 75 -8.45 -6.81 3.43
CA GLY A 75 -9.09 -7.41 2.26
C GLY A 75 -8.90 -6.60 0.97
N PRO A 76 -9.71 -6.87 -0.07
CA PRO A 76 -9.89 -6.00 -1.24
C PRO A 76 -10.63 -4.72 -0.85
N ILE A 77 -9.97 -3.88 -0.06
CA ILE A 77 -10.51 -2.64 0.52
C ILE A 77 -9.55 -1.48 0.23
N LEU A 78 -10.12 -0.35 -0.16
CA LEU A 78 -9.37 0.85 -0.51
C LEU A 78 -9.33 1.84 0.66
N TRP A 79 -9.13 1.37 1.89
CA TRP A 79 -9.07 2.21 3.09
C TRP A 79 -7.63 2.65 3.39
N GLU A 80 -7.45 3.83 3.98
CA GLU A 80 -6.11 4.36 4.27
C GLU A 80 -5.36 3.50 5.28
N GLU A 81 -6.05 2.84 6.22
CA GLU A 81 -5.44 1.86 7.14
C GLU A 81 -4.74 0.71 6.41
N VAL A 82 -5.11 0.45 5.16
CA VAL A 82 -4.53 -0.61 4.30
C VAL A 82 -3.62 -0.04 3.23
N LEU A 83 -3.92 1.14 2.68
CA LEU A 83 -3.16 1.72 1.57
C LEU A 83 -1.99 2.61 2.01
N HIS A 84 -2.10 3.26 3.17
CA HIS A 84 -1.06 4.18 3.68
C HIS A 84 -0.04 3.42 4.52
N VAL A 85 0.95 2.86 3.82
CA VAL A 85 2.03 2.05 4.40
C VAL A 85 3.26 2.88 4.76
N PRO A 86 4.10 2.43 5.71
CA PRO A 86 5.41 3.04 5.93
C PRO A 86 6.27 2.95 4.66
N LEU A 87 7.04 4.00 4.39
CA LEU A 87 8.13 3.98 3.42
C LEU A 87 9.28 4.83 3.96
N ILE A 88 10.35 4.16 4.39
CA ILE A 88 11.57 4.78 4.92
C ILE A 88 12.71 4.42 3.98
N ILE A 89 13.41 5.42 3.46
CA ILE A 89 14.60 5.24 2.63
C ILE A 89 15.77 5.94 3.33
N ALA A 90 16.73 5.16 3.83
CA ALA A 90 17.93 5.64 4.47
C ALA A 90 19.15 5.37 3.59
N ASP A 91 19.74 6.44 3.05
CA ASP A 91 21.06 6.37 2.43
C ASP A 91 22.12 6.48 3.53
N MET A 92 22.73 5.34 3.92
CA MET A 92 23.68 5.30 5.04
C MET A 92 24.97 6.08 4.75
N ARG A 93 25.20 6.46 3.48
CA ARG A 93 26.33 7.31 3.06
C ARG A 93 26.06 8.80 3.31
N ASN A 94 24.79 9.19 3.45
CA ASN A 94 24.33 10.54 3.75
C ASN A 94 23.13 10.52 4.71
N PRO A 95 23.34 10.40 6.04
CA PRO A 95 22.30 10.09 7.01
C PRO A 95 21.39 11.28 7.40
N GLU A 96 21.10 12.19 6.47
CA GLU A 96 20.18 13.30 6.72
C GLU A 96 18.71 12.84 6.68
N GLY A 97 18.01 13.04 7.79
CA GLY A 97 16.58 12.74 7.92
C GLY A 97 15.70 13.89 7.44
N ARG A 98 14.61 13.55 6.74
CA ARG A 98 13.57 14.49 6.31
C ARG A 98 12.24 13.77 6.16
N ARG A 99 11.14 14.52 6.23
CA ARG A 99 9.80 14.04 5.87
C ARG A 99 9.40 14.61 4.51
N VAL A 100 8.90 13.74 3.64
CA VAL A 100 8.37 14.12 2.32
C VAL A 100 6.85 14.05 2.43
N GLU A 101 6.17 15.18 2.27
CA GLU A 101 4.70 15.25 2.34
C GLU A 101 4.05 14.92 0.99
N THR A 102 4.79 15.05 -0.12
CA THR A 102 4.29 14.68 -1.44
C THR A 102 3.97 13.19 -1.48
N THR A 103 2.78 12.84 -1.95
CA THR A 103 2.35 11.44 -2.12
C THR A 103 3.30 10.69 -3.04
N VAL A 104 3.67 9.49 -2.62
CA VAL A 104 4.51 8.53 -3.34
C VAL A 104 3.86 7.15 -3.28
N GLY A 105 4.28 6.24 -4.16
CA GLY A 105 3.74 4.89 -4.23
C GLY A 105 4.82 3.82 -4.17
N LEU A 106 4.44 2.58 -3.83
CA LEU A 106 5.37 1.44 -3.78
C LEU A 106 6.00 1.14 -5.15
N ASN A 107 5.31 1.45 -6.24
CA ASN A 107 5.83 1.33 -7.61
C ASN A 107 7.07 2.22 -7.86
N ASP A 108 7.24 3.31 -7.09
CA ASP A 108 8.40 4.19 -7.16
C ASP A 108 9.69 3.56 -6.61
N LEU A 109 9.59 2.43 -5.88
CA LEU A 109 10.76 1.72 -5.36
C LEU A 109 11.65 1.20 -6.48
N THR A 110 11.07 0.67 -7.56
CA THR A 110 11.82 0.11 -8.69
C THR A 110 12.78 1.14 -9.31
N PRO A 111 12.32 2.30 -9.83
CA PRO A 111 13.22 3.30 -10.39
C PRO A 111 14.17 3.89 -9.34
N THR A 112 13.76 3.96 -8.07
CA THR A 112 14.63 4.44 -6.98
C THR A 112 15.81 3.50 -6.72
N ILE A 113 15.55 2.20 -6.62
CA ILE A 113 16.58 1.16 -6.43
C ILE A 113 17.55 1.16 -7.62
N LEU A 114 17.01 1.21 -8.85
CA LEU A 114 17.83 1.28 -10.06
C LEU A 114 18.74 2.52 -10.06
N ALA A 115 18.21 3.68 -9.66
CA ALA A 115 19.00 4.91 -9.57
C ALA A 115 20.13 4.86 -8.52
N TYR A 116 19.94 4.12 -7.42
CA TYR A 116 21.01 3.84 -6.46
C TYR A 116 22.04 2.83 -6.99
N ALA A 117 21.59 1.88 -7.81
CA ALA A 117 22.45 0.92 -8.50
C ALA A 117 23.21 1.52 -9.71
N GLY A 118 22.97 2.79 -10.04
CA GLY A 118 23.63 3.48 -11.17
C GLY A 118 23.05 3.11 -12.54
N THR A 119 21.79 2.69 -12.58
CA THR A 119 21.06 2.38 -13.82
C THR A 119 19.70 3.09 -13.84
N GLU A 120 19.03 3.07 -14.99
CA GLU A 120 17.76 3.76 -15.20
C GLU A 120 16.64 2.75 -15.42
N ALA A 121 15.44 3.09 -14.95
CA ALA A 121 14.26 2.31 -15.27
C ALA A 121 13.91 2.50 -16.75
N ASP A 122 13.35 1.44 -17.34
CA ASP A 122 12.75 1.52 -18.67
C ASP A 122 11.53 2.45 -18.65
N TRP A 123 11.30 3.18 -19.75
CA TRP A 123 10.18 4.12 -19.90
C TRP A 123 8.79 3.49 -19.66
N ARG A 124 8.68 2.15 -19.76
CA ARG A 124 7.47 1.40 -19.45
C ARG A 124 7.12 1.40 -17.96
N VAL A 125 8.07 1.71 -17.08
CA VAL A 125 7.83 1.84 -15.65
C VAL A 125 7.20 3.22 -15.40
N GLN A 126 5.89 3.24 -15.25
CA GLN A 126 5.11 4.45 -14.92
C GLN A 126 5.23 4.78 -13.43
N ALA A 127 6.47 5.05 -12.98
CA ALA A 127 6.79 5.40 -11.60
C ALA A 127 7.97 6.37 -11.57
N ARG A 128 8.15 7.07 -10.46
CA ARG A 128 9.20 8.10 -10.33
C ARG A 128 10.36 7.63 -9.47
N ASN A 129 11.54 8.18 -9.74
CA ASN A 129 12.70 8.01 -8.87
C ASN A 129 12.59 8.94 -7.64
N LEU A 130 12.67 8.38 -6.43
CA LEU A 130 12.60 9.10 -5.15
C LEU A 130 13.95 9.57 -4.62
N LYS A 131 15.08 9.13 -5.20
CA LYS A 131 16.43 9.56 -4.80
C LYS A 131 16.59 11.09 -4.73
N PRO A 132 16.08 11.90 -5.68
CA PRO A 132 16.09 13.36 -5.56
C PRO A 132 15.48 13.88 -4.25
N ALA A 133 14.40 13.26 -3.77
CA ALA A 133 13.73 13.63 -2.53
C ALA A 133 14.62 13.37 -1.33
N VAL A 134 15.25 12.19 -1.28
CA VAL A 134 16.23 11.81 -0.25
C VAL A 134 17.37 12.84 -0.18
N GLU A 135 17.79 13.38 -1.33
CA GLU A 135 18.92 14.32 -1.44
C GLU A 135 18.59 15.79 -1.13
N GLY A 136 17.34 16.20 -0.96
CA GLY A 136 17.08 17.65 -0.90
C GLY A 136 15.85 18.16 -1.59
N LYS A 137 15.46 17.50 -2.67
CA LYS A 137 14.70 18.13 -3.74
C LYS A 137 13.22 17.90 -3.56
N GLU A 138 12.45 18.93 -3.84
CA GLU A 138 11.00 18.82 -3.85
C GLU A 138 10.55 17.89 -4.98
N LEU A 139 9.56 17.07 -4.69
CA LEU A 139 8.92 16.20 -5.69
C LEU A 139 7.69 16.92 -6.22
N GLU A 140 7.62 17.05 -7.55
CA GLU A 140 6.38 17.45 -8.23
C GLU A 140 5.27 16.44 -7.95
N PRO A 141 4.02 16.85 -7.68
CA PRO A 141 2.90 15.92 -7.53
C PRO A 141 2.74 14.97 -8.73
N SER A 142 2.32 13.74 -8.47
CA SER A 142 1.95 12.75 -9.51
C SER A 142 0.67 12.02 -9.11
N THR A 143 0.14 11.26 -10.06
CA THR A 143 -1.03 10.41 -9.85
C THR A 143 -0.62 9.00 -9.42
N TYR A 144 -1.36 8.43 -8.46
CA TYR A 144 -1.23 7.02 -8.07
C TYR A 144 -2.57 6.30 -8.13
N TYR A 145 -2.48 4.99 -8.26
CA TYR A 145 -3.62 4.10 -8.38
C TYR A 145 -3.48 2.97 -7.37
N ALA A 146 -4.59 2.59 -6.75
CA ALA A 146 -4.72 1.34 -6.01
C ALA A 146 -5.99 0.64 -6.46
N GLU A 147 -5.90 -0.64 -6.75
CA GLU A 147 -6.99 -1.41 -7.34
C GLU A 147 -7.39 -2.57 -6.45
N VAL A 148 -8.69 -2.89 -6.48
CA VAL A 148 -9.22 -4.11 -5.93
C VAL A 148 -9.99 -4.80 -7.05
N GLU A 149 -9.40 -5.86 -7.60
CA GLU A 149 -10.09 -6.76 -8.53
C GLU A 149 -10.72 -7.88 -7.69
N LEU A 150 -12.05 -7.88 -7.57
CA LEU A 150 -12.72 -9.03 -7.01
C LEU A 150 -12.81 -10.12 -8.07
N LYS A 151 -12.25 -11.30 -7.75
CA LYS A 151 -12.78 -12.53 -8.36
C LYS A 151 -14.29 -12.53 -8.10
N LYS A 152 -15.08 -12.72 -9.16
CA LYS A 152 -16.56 -12.55 -9.24
C LYS A 152 -17.42 -13.20 -8.13
N ASP A 153 -16.83 -13.96 -7.20
CA ASP A 153 -17.50 -14.76 -6.18
C ASP A 153 -17.00 -14.51 -4.74
N ALA A 154 -16.39 -13.35 -4.42
CA ALA A 154 -15.84 -13.09 -3.08
C ALA A 154 -16.89 -13.02 -1.94
N GLY A 155 -18.18 -12.88 -2.24
CA GLY A 155 -19.26 -12.84 -1.23
C GLY A 155 -19.57 -11.42 -0.72
N PRO A 156 -20.58 -11.26 0.16
CA PRO A 156 -21.20 -9.96 0.48
C PRO A 156 -20.37 -9.05 1.39
N TRP A 157 -19.16 -9.45 1.78
CA TRP A 157 -18.31 -8.77 2.75
C TRP A 157 -17.21 -7.90 2.10
N PHE A 158 -17.23 -7.77 0.77
CA PHE A 158 -16.17 -7.15 -0.01
C PHE A 158 -16.72 -6.08 -0.97
N ASP A 159 -15.93 -5.03 -1.22
CA ASP A 159 -16.29 -3.91 -2.10
C ASP A 159 -16.35 -4.35 -3.57
N LYS A 160 -17.25 -3.74 -4.37
CA LYS A 160 -17.28 -3.95 -5.83
C LYS A 160 -15.91 -3.64 -6.45
N ASP A 161 -15.65 -4.11 -7.68
CA ASP A 161 -14.47 -3.70 -8.44
C ASP A 161 -14.34 -2.17 -8.41
N GLN A 162 -13.25 -1.71 -7.80
CA GLN A 162 -13.02 -0.31 -7.48
C GLN A 162 -11.56 0.03 -7.68
N ILE A 163 -11.34 1.30 -8.00
CA ILE A 163 -10.01 1.90 -8.08
C ILE A 163 -9.98 3.16 -7.22
N ALA A 164 -8.91 3.33 -6.45
CA ALA A 164 -8.57 4.59 -5.83
C ALA A 164 -7.58 5.34 -6.72
N VAL A 165 -7.89 6.59 -7.06
CA VAL A 165 -7.01 7.50 -7.80
C VAL A 165 -6.60 8.65 -6.89
N TYR A 166 -5.30 8.88 -6.77
CA TYR A 166 -4.71 9.94 -5.95
C TYR A 166 -4.10 11.01 -6.84
N ASP A 167 -4.27 12.30 -6.51
CA ASP A 167 -3.57 13.42 -7.15
C ASP A 167 -2.82 14.31 -6.14
N ASN A 168 -2.20 13.66 -5.15
CA ASN A 168 -1.53 14.25 -3.99
C ASN A 168 -2.46 14.87 -2.93
N ARG A 169 -3.48 15.64 -3.33
CA ARG A 169 -4.42 16.24 -2.37
C ARG A 169 -5.69 15.41 -2.22
N PHE A 170 -6.23 14.93 -3.33
CA PHE A 170 -7.49 14.21 -3.33
C PHE A 170 -7.27 12.73 -3.58
N LYS A 171 -8.19 11.95 -3.03
CA LYS A 171 -8.40 10.55 -3.35
C LYS A 171 -9.81 10.39 -3.89
N LEU A 172 -9.96 9.84 -5.08
CA LEU A 172 -11.23 9.39 -5.62
C LEU A 172 -11.29 7.87 -5.53
N VAL A 173 -12.23 7.32 -4.77
CA VAL A 173 -12.64 5.92 -4.90
C VAL A 173 -13.70 5.87 -5.99
N TYR A 174 -13.46 5.12 -7.06
CA TYR A 174 -14.27 5.09 -8.27
C TYR A 174 -14.72 3.68 -8.62
N SER A 175 -16.00 3.58 -8.97
CA SER A 175 -16.62 2.52 -9.77
C SER A 175 -17.61 3.17 -10.74
N PRO A 176 -18.04 2.48 -11.83
CA PRO A 176 -19.02 3.03 -12.76
C PRO A 176 -20.35 3.46 -12.10
N ASP A 177 -20.77 2.77 -11.04
CA ASP A 177 -22.05 3.00 -10.37
C ASP A 177 -21.94 3.91 -9.13
N ASP A 178 -20.75 4.05 -8.55
CA ASP A 178 -20.53 4.80 -7.32
C ASP A 178 -19.13 5.40 -7.22
N MET A 179 -19.02 6.59 -6.62
CA MET A 179 -17.77 7.32 -6.49
C MET A 179 -17.71 8.20 -5.24
N ALA A 180 -16.59 8.24 -4.54
CA ALA A 180 -16.41 9.07 -3.36
C ALA A 180 -15.08 9.81 -3.45
N LEU A 181 -15.14 11.14 -3.33
CA LEU A 181 -13.97 12.01 -3.34
C LEU A 181 -13.64 12.42 -1.90
N TYR A 182 -12.36 12.36 -1.53
CA TYR A 182 -11.84 12.71 -0.22
C TYR A 182 -10.73 13.74 -0.36
N ASP A 183 -10.69 14.75 0.52
CA ASP A 183 -9.62 15.76 0.59
C ASP A 183 -8.63 15.38 1.70
N LEU A 184 -7.52 14.74 1.31
CA LEU A 184 -6.52 14.21 2.23
C LEU A 184 -5.78 15.29 3.02
N SER A 185 -5.79 16.55 2.53
CA SER A 185 -5.21 17.68 3.28
C SER A 185 -6.02 18.03 4.53
N ARG A 186 -7.30 17.63 4.58
CA ARG A 186 -8.21 17.90 5.69
C ARG A 186 -8.57 16.63 6.46
N ASP A 187 -8.65 15.52 5.74
CA ASP A 187 -8.97 14.20 6.27
C ASP A 187 -7.98 13.16 5.70
N PRO A 188 -6.78 13.06 6.30
CA PRO A 188 -5.73 12.15 5.83
C PRO A 188 -6.13 10.68 5.83
N MET A 189 -7.15 10.29 6.62
CA MET A 189 -7.65 8.92 6.70
C MET A 189 -8.80 8.65 5.72
N ALA A 190 -9.19 9.65 4.92
CA ALA A 190 -10.25 9.59 3.94
C ALA A 190 -11.54 8.99 4.51
N GLU A 191 -11.95 9.43 5.70
CA GLU A 191 -13.15 8.92 6.37
C GLU A 191 -14.42 9.62 5.86
N ASN A 192 -14.30 10.88 5.46
CA ASN A 192 -15.42 11.76 5.15
C ASN A 192 -15.34 12.25 3.70
N PRO A 193 -16.25 11.80 2.81
CA PRO A 193 -16.26 12.29 1.45
C PRO A 193 -16.70 13.75 1.39
N VAL A 194 -16.12 14.50 0.45
CA VAL A 194 -16.50 15.90 0.20
C VAL A 194 -17.83 16.00 -0.56
N ASP A 195 -18.47 17.17 -0.47
CA ASP A 195 -19.66 17.46 -1.27
C ASP A 195 -19.32 17.42 -2.77
N ARG A 196 -19.97 16.48 -3.49
CA ARG A 196 -19.77 16.27 -4.92
C ARG A 196 -20.09 17.52 -5.74
N SER A 197 -21.11 18.29 -5.36
CA SER A 197 -21.55 19.47 -6.13
C SER A 197 -20.51 20.60 -6.11
N ALA A 198 -19.78 20.74 -5.00
CA ALA A 198 -18.71 21.72 -4.84
C ALA A 198 -17.39 21.30 -5.52
N HIS A 199 -17.26 20.02 -5.91
CA HIS A 199 -16.02 19.44 -6.43
C HIS A 199 -16.21 18.71 -7.77
N SER A 200 -17.25 19.07 -8.55
CA SER A 200 -17.60 18.35 -9.77
C SER A 200 -16.44 18.27 -10.77
N ALA A 201 -15.71 19.37 -10.99
CA ALA A 201 -14.56 19.40 -11.88
C ALA A 201 -13.42 18.45 -11.45
N GLN A 202 -13.21 18.31 -10.14
CA GLN A 202 -12.19 17.41 -9.59
C GLN A 202 -12.61 15.94 -9.75
N ILE A 203 -13.89 15.66 -9.52
CA ILE A 203 -14.48 14.33 -9.75
C ILE A 203 -14.39 13.96 -11.23
N ASP A 204 -14.74 14.87 -12.14
CA ASP A 204 -14.67 14.65 -13.59
C ASP A 204 -13.22 14.35 -14.03
N TYR A 205 -12.26 15.14 -13.53
CA TYR A 205 -10.83 14.92 -13.82
C TYR A 205 -10.34 13.54 -13.33
N LEU A 206 -10.54 13.22 -12.05
CA LEU A 206 -10.04 11.97 -11.48
C LEU A 206 -10.79 10.74 -12.00
N SER A 207 -12.08 10.86 -12.31
CA SER A 207 -12.85 9.78 -12.93
C SER A 207 -12.43 9.53 -14.38
N GLY A 208 -11.98 10.57 -15.11
CA GLY A 208 -11.35 10.42 -16.42
C GLY A 208 -10.04 9.63 -16.33
N LEU A 209 -9.18 9.97 -15.36
CA LEU A 209 -7.95 9.22 -15.10
C LEU A 209 -8.22 7.76 -14.72
N ALA A 210 -9.23 7.52 -13.89
CA ALA A 210 -9.66 6.16 -13.52
C ALA A 210 -10.08 5.37 -14.77
N GLN A 211 -10.91 5.95 -15.64
CA GLN A 211 -11.36 5.31 -16.87
C GLN A 211 -10.20 5.04 -17.84
N ASP A 212 -9.29 6.01 -18.02
CA ASP A 212 -8.12 5.85 -18.87
C ASP A 212 -7.22 4.71 -18.36
N TYR A 213 -6.96 4.66 -17.05
CA TYR A 213 -6.22 3.56 -16.42
C TYR A 213 -6.91 2.21 -16.67
N LEU A 214 -8.20 2.10 -16.37
CA LEU A 214 -8.97 0.86 -16.57
C LEU A 214 -9.05 0.44 -18.04
N SER A 215 -9.04 1.39 -18.98
CA SER A 215 -9.06 1.09 -20.42
C SER A 215 -7.72 0.54 -20.96
N THR A 216 -6.62 0.86 -20.27
CA THR A 216 -5.27 0.41 -20.61
C THR A 216 -4.82 -0.78 -19.77
N ALA A 217 -5.51 -1.04 -18.65
CA ALA A 217 -5.30 -2.21 -17.82
C ALA A 217 -5.48 -3.47 -18.66
N THR A 218 -4.44 -4.29 -18.71
CA THR A 218 -4.53 -5.60 -19.34
C THR A 218 -5.30 -6.50 -18.39
N ASN A 219 -6.44 -7.04 -18.83
CA ASN A 219 -7.18 -8.01 -18.03
C ASN A 219 -6.24 -9.12 -17.56
N SER A 220 -6.26 -9.38 -16.25
CA SER A 220 -5.76 -10.59 -15.63
C SER A 220 -6.24 -11.79 -16.46
N ARG A 221 -5.33 -12.44 -17.18
CA ARG A 221 -5.65 -13.75 -17.77
C ARG A 221 -5.50 -14.77 -16.66
N GLU A 222 -6.48 -15.67 -16.52
CA GLU A 222 -6.21 -16.93 -15.82
C GLU A 222 -4.96 -17.53 -16.49
N ALA A 223 -3.87 -17.57 -15.73
CA ALA A 223 -2.69 -18.27 -16.17
C ALA A 223 -3.02 -19.76 -16.05
N ASP A 224 -2.93 -20.48 -17.17
CA ASP A 224 -2.87 -21.93 -17.14
C ASP A 224 -1.55 -22.31 -16.46
N LEU A 225 -1.60 -22.51 -15.14
CA LEU A 225 -0.45 -22.92 -14.36
C LEU A 225 -0.06 -24.32 -14.80
N SER A 226 1.19 -24.48 -15.22
CA SER A 226 1.74 -25.81 -15.48
C SER A 226 1.87 -26.59 -14.16
N GLU A 227 2.02 -27.92 -14.24
CA GLU A 227 2.33 -28.73 -13.05
C GLU A 227 3.62 -28.26 -12.34
N GLU A 228 4.59 -27.73 -13.10
CA GLU A 228 5.83 -27.17 -12.56
C GLU A 228 5.58 -25.88 -11.76
N ASP A 229 4.70 -25.00 -12.25
CA ASP A 229 4.29 -23.79 -11.53
C ASP A 229 3.53 -24.15 -10.25
N LEU A 230 2.62 -25.14 -10.30
CA LEU A 230 1.89 -25.63 -9.15
C LEU A 230 2.81 -26.27 -8.10
N GLU A 231 3.81 -27.04 -8.53
CA GLU A 231 4.80 -27.65 -7.63
C GLU A 231 5.71 -26.59 -6.99
N THR A 232 6.08 -25.56 -7.75
CA THR A 232 6.80 -24.38 -7.24
C THR A 232 5.96 -23.66 -6.19
N LEU A 233 4.69 -23.37 -6.48
CA LEU A 233 3.78 -22.69 -5.56
C LEU A 233 3.50 -23.53 -4.30
N ARG A 234 3.42 -24.87 -4.41
CA ARG A 234 3.37 -25.78 -3.25
C ARG A 234 4.64 -25.72 -2.42
N SER A 235 5.82 -25.70 -3.05
CA SER A 235 7.11 -25.61 -2.36
C SER A 235 7.27 -24.30 -1.57
N LEU A 236 6.65 -23.23 -2.08
CA LEU A 236 6.62 -21.90 -1.46
C LEU A 236 5.47 -21.73 -0.46
N GLY A 237 4.57 -22.72 -0.34
CA GLY A 237 3.46 -22.73 0.62
C GLY A 237 2.22 -21.94 0.19
N TYR A 238 2.13 -21.53 -1.08
CA TYR A 238 0.97 -20.79 -1.62
C TYR A 238 -0.23 -21.70 -1.94
N ILE A 239 0.01 -23.00 -2.14
CA ILE A 239 -1.01 -24.01 -2.45
C ILE A 239 -0.78 -25.21 -1.52
N GLN A 240 -1.84 -25.67 -0.84
CA GLN A 240 -1.85 -26.88 0.00
C GLN A 240 -2.56 -28.03 -0.69
#